data_AF-A0AAD5HXS6-F1
#
_entry.id   AF-A0AAD5HXS6-F1
#
_cell.length_a   1.000
_cell.length_b   1.000
_cell.length_c   1.000
_cell.angle_alpha   90.00
_cell.angle_beta   90.00
_cell.angle_gamma   90.00
#
_symmetry.space_group_name_H-M   'P 1'
#
loop_
_entity.id
_entity.type
_entity.pdbx_description
1 polymer ?
#
loop_
_entity_poly.entity_id
_entity_poly.type
_entity_poly.pdbx_seq_one_letter_code
_entity_poly.pdbx_strand_id
1 'polypeptide(L)'
;MATQYEVEHNVKFAEPRRSGRRVDMASFFSLLNQLSEPSGDQTPQHNPHATPTPVDTAALFRLLQDQLQTLHVTAPTEGNREFLESLISSLEDDIHDPPTRLRGVSQEFVDSLDRVNRKTLDKDDDCAICKVPYLEDEYCLVVELPCNGAHRFDLECVGPWLRSKGTCPMCRQDLAKKKEVPIVEDSEEEDGDMMYA
;
A
#
# COMPACT_ATOMS: atom_id res chain seq x y z
N MET A 1 26.99 -14.99 -12.79
CA MET A 1 27.25 -15.63 -14.11
C MET A 1 26.19 -15.12 -15.06
N ALA A 2 26.57 -14.54 -16.20
CA ALA A 2 25.59 -14.00 -17.14
C ALA A 2 24.81 -15.16 -17.79
N THR A 3 23.49 -15.04 -17.82
CA THR A 3 22.59 -15.98 -18.50
C THR A 3 22.74 -15.86 -20.01
N GLN A 4 22.40 -16.92 -20.75
CA GLN A 4 22.44 -16.92 -22.21
C GLN A 4 21.60 -15.78 -22.81
N TYR A 5 20.46 -15.46 -22.18
CA TYR A 5 19.58 -14.36 -22.60
C TYR A 5 20.24 -12.99 -22.47
N GLU A 6 21.02 -12.74 -21.41
CA GLU A 6 21.76 -11.48 -21.22
C GLU A 6 22.79 -11.24 -22.32
N VAL A 7 23.42 -12.32 -22.78
CA VAL A 7 24.40 -12.28 -23.85
C VAL A 7 23.72 -12.05 -25.21
N GLU A 8 22.61 -12.73 -25.47
CA GLU A 8 21.87 -12.64 -26.74
C GLU A 8 21.17 -11.28 -26.92
N HIS A 9 20.68 -10.68 -25.83
CA HIS A 9 19.93 -9.43 -25.88
C HIS A 9 20.71 -8.19 -25.42
N ASN A 10 22.01 -8.34 -25.09
CA ASN A 10 22.87 -7.27 -24.58
C ASN A 10 22.25 -6.48 -23.42
N VAL A 11 21.49 -7.18 -22.58
CA VAL A 11 20.89 -6.66 -21.35
C VAL A 11 21.65 -7.24 -20.16
N LYS A 12 21.93 -6.42 -19.15
CA LYS A 12 22.45 -6.90 -17.86
C LYS A 12 21.29 -6.90 -16.89
N PHE A 13 20.81 -8.07 -16.48
CA PHE A 13 19.90 -8.15 -15.36
C PHE A 13 20.73 -7.90 -14.09
N ALA A 14 20.24 -6.98 -13.25
CA ALA A 14 20.81 -6.83 -11.92
C ALA A 14 20.62 -8.13 -11.14
N GLU A 15 21.58 -8.49 -10.29
CA GLU A 15 21.41 -9.62 -9.37
C GLU A 15 20.09 -9.47 -8.61
N PRO A 16 19.35 -10.58 -8.36
CA PRO A 16 18.15 -10.51 -7.54
C PRO A 16 18.54 -9.86 -6.22
N ARG A 17 17.90 -8.72 -5.91
CA ARG A 17 18.11 -7.99 -4.67
C ARG A 17 17.99 -9.00 -3.53
N ARG A 18 18.92 -8.94 -2.57
CA ARG A 18 18.90 -9.86 -1.42
C ARG A 18 17.50 -9.84 -0.82
N SER A 19 16.85 -11.00 -0.87
CA SER A 19 15.56 -11.26 -0.23
C SER A 19 15.75 -11.08 1.27
N GLY A 20 15.54 -9.85 1.73
CA GLY A 20 15.39 -9.56 3.15
C GLY A 20 14.06 -10.09 3.66
N ARG A 21 13.63 -9.65 4.84
CA ARG A 21 12.30 -9.93 5.43
C ARG A 21 11.13 -9.31 4.63
N ARG A 22 11.33 -8.98 3.35
CA ARG A 22 10.30 -8.48 2.45
C ARG A 22 9.57 -9.66 1.81
N VAL A 23 8.25 -9.63 1.94
CA VAL A 23 7.38 -10.71 1.49
C VAL A 23 6.70 -10.30 0.19
N ASP A 24 6.43 -11.26 -0.70
CA ASP A 24 5.88 -11.00 -2.03
C ASP A 24 4.35 -10.82 -1.97
N MET A 25 3.89 -9.62 -2.34
CA MET A 25 2.48 -9.23 -2.34
C MET A 25 1.80 -9.41 -3.71
N ALA A 26 2.44 -10.03 -4.70
CA ALA A 26 1.90 -10.12 -6.07
C ALA A 26 0.50 -10.77 -6.12
N SER A 27 0.30 -11.87 -5.39
CA SER A 27 -1.01 -12.55 -5.31
C SER A 27 -2.07 -11.68 -4.64
N PHE A 28 -1.70 -10.92 -3.60
CA PHE A 28 -2.61 -9.98 -2.95
C PHE A 28 -3.05 -8.87 -3.91
N PHE A 29 -2.12 -8.23 -4.61
CA PHE A 29 -2.45 -7.15 -5.55
C PHE A 29 -3.24 -7.66 -6.77
N SER A 30 -2.97 -8.88 -7.22
CA SER A 30 -3.76 -9.51 -8.29
C SER A 30 -5.22 -9.68 -7.88
N LEU A 31 -5.49 -10.24 -6.69
CA LEU A 31 -6.85 -10.37 -6.18
C LEU A 31 -7.49 -9.01 -5.91
N LEU A 32 -6.75 -8.08 -5.33
CA LEU A 32 -7.25 -6.74 -5.06
C LEU A 32 -7.72 -6.02 -6.32
N ASN A 33 -6.94 -6.08 -7.41
CA ASN A 33 -7.29 -5.44 -8.66
C ASN A 33 -8.51 -6.10 -9.34
N GLN A 34 -8.72 -7.41 -9.13
CA GLN A 34 -9.94 -8.10 -9.56
C GLN A 34 -11.19 -7.61 -8.78
N LEU A 35 -11.01 -7.12 -7.55
CA LEU A 35 -12.10 -6.69 -6.68
C LEU A 35 -12.37 -5.17 -6.72
N SER A 36 -11.39 -4.35 -7.12
CA SER A 36 -11.48 -2.89 -7.00
C SER A 36 -12.23 -2.20 -8.15
N GLU A 37 -12.23 -2.72 -9.39
CA GLU A 37 -12.82 -2.04 -10.56
C GLU A 37 -13.19 -3.02 -11.71
N PRO A 38 -14.26 -2.79 -12.49
CA PRO A 38 -14.55 -3.46 -13.77
C PRO A 38 -13.80 -2.84 -14.99
N SER A 39 -12.82 -1.99 -14.75
CA SER A 39 -12.20 -1.14 -15.77
C SER A 39 -10.91 -1.75 -16.33
N GLY A 40 -11.02 -2.70 -17.26
CA GLY A 40 -9.87 -3.14 -18.07
C GLY A 40 -9.85 -4.62 -18.49
N ASP A 41 -10.57 -4.95 -19.55
CA ASP A 41 -10.35 -6.00 -20.58
C ASP A 41 -9.90 -7.43 -20.22
N GLN A 42 -9.78 -7.84 -18.96
CA GLN A 42 -9.33 -9.19 -18.60
C GLN A 42 -10.11 -9.79 -17.43
N THR A 43 -11.44 -9.82 -17.57
CA THR A 43 -12.38 -10.91 -17.18
C THR A 43 -13.81 -10.36 -17.15
N PRO A 44 -14.80 -11.01 -17.79
CA PRO A 44 -16.16 -10.50 -17.84
C PRO A 44 -16.89 -10.84 -16.54
N GLN A 45 -16.78 -10.00 -15.51
CA GLN A 45 -17.90 -9.87 -14.56
C GLN A 45 -19.04 -9.22 -15.36
N HIS A 46 -20.02 -10.03 -15.78
CA HIS A 46 -21.12 -9.65 -16.68
C HIS A 46 -22.06 -8.56 -16.12
N ASN A 47 -21.85 -8.10 -14.88
CA ASN A 47 -22.72 -7.14 -14.23
C ASN A 47 -21.90 -5.96 -13.64
N PRO A 48 -22.09 -4.72 -14.13
CA PRO A 48 -21.41 -3.52 -13.65
C PRO A 48 -21.75 -3.15 -12.19
N HIS A 49 -22.73 -3.81 -11.58
CA HIS A 49 -23.13 -3.61 -10.18
C HIS A 49 -22.75 -4.79 -9.26
N ALA A 50 -21.95 -5.75 -9.73
CA ALA A 50 -21.50 -6.85 -8.87
C ALA A 50 -20.58 -6.31 -7.76
N THR A 51 -21.03 -6.40 -6.51
CA THR A 51 -20.16 -6.18 -5.35
C THR A 51 -19.28 -7.42 -5.12
N PRO A 52 -18.03 -7.25 -4.65
CA PRO A 52 -17.17 -8.38 -4.32
C PRO A 52 -17.88 -9.32 -3.34
N THR A 53 -17.75 -10.63 -3.53
CA THR A 53 -18.41 -11.56 -2.62
C THR A 53 -17.69 -11.54 -1.27
N PRO A 54 -18.40 -11.83 -0.17
CA PRO A 54 -17.77 -11.93 1.16
C PRO A 54 -16.64 -12.97 1.21
N VAL A 55 -16.67 -13.97 0.33
CA VAL A 55 -15.61 -14.98 0.19
C VAL A 55 -14.34 -14.37 -0.40
N ASP A 56 -14.49 -13.52 -1.42
CA ASP A 56 -13.35 -12.87 -2.09
C ASP A 56 -12.67 -11.85 -1.17
N THR A 57 -13.45 -11.08 -0.41
CA THR A 57 -12.90 -10.13 0.57
C THR A 57 -12.18 -10.88 1.71
N ALA A 58 -12.76 -11.96 2.23
CA ALA A 58 -12.09 -12.82 3.21
C ALA A 58 -10.81 -13.47 2.65
N ALA A 59 -10.79 -13.86 1.37
CA ALA A 59 -9.58 -14.39 0.72
C ALA A 59 -8.47 -13.33 0.64
N LEU A 60 -8.83 -12.08 0.35
CA LEU A 60 -7.89 -10.95 0.35
C LEU A 60 -7.26 -10.71 1.73
N PHE A 61 -8.07 -10.72 2.79
CA PHE A 61 -7.55 -10.58 4.15
C PHE A 61 -6.70 -11.77 4.59
N ARG A 62 -7.02 -13.00 4.14
CA ARG A 62 -6.18 -14.19 4.39
C ARG A 62 -4.81 -14.08 3.73
N LEU A 63 -4.74 -13.58 2.49
CA LEU A 63 -3.46 -13.34 1.82
C LEU A 63 -2.62 -12.32 2.61
N LEU A 64 -3.21 -11.23 3.08
CA LEU A 64 -2.49 -10.27 3.91
C LEU A 64 -2.06 -10.86 5.27
N GLN A 65 -2.94 -11.66 5.88
CA GLN A 65 -2.68 -12.32 7.16
C GLN A 65 -1.48 -13.28 7.09
N ASP A 66 -1.43 -14.14 6.08
CA ASP A 66 -0.34 -15.12 5.88
C ASP A 66 1.03 -14.43 5.82
N GLN A 67 1.07 -13.25 5.22
CA GLN A 67 2.29 -12.47 5.08
C GLN A 67 2.71 -11.85 6.42
N LEU A 68 1.76 -11.30 7.17
CA LEU A 68 2.03 -10.82 8.53
C LEU A 68 2.42 -11.96 9.48
N GLN A 69 1.88 -13.17 9.30
CA GLN A 69 2.28 -14.36 10.05
C GLN A 69 3.71 -14.79 9.73
N THR A 70 4.11 -14.75 8.46
CA THR A 70 5.50 -15.01 8.04
C THR A 70 6.47 -14.01 8.68
N LEU A 71 6.08 -12.73 8.71
CA LEU A 71 6.81 -11.71 9.46
C LEU A 71 6.84 -12.07 10.95
N HIS A 72 5.71 -12.35 11.57
CA HIS A 72 5.61 -12.64 13.00
C HIS A 72 6.56 -13.77 13.46
N VAL A 73 6.67 -14.86 12.69
CA VAL A 73 7.61 -15.97 12.97
C VAL A 73 9.07 -15.52 12.93
N THR A 74 9.40 -14.60 12.04
CA THR A 74 10.76 -14.07 11.83
C THR A 74 11.03 -12.75 12.56
N ALA A 75 10.17 -12.37 13.52
CA ALA A 75 10.28 -11.08 14.21
C ALA A 75 11.59 -10.96 15.02
N PRO A 76 12.37 -9.87 14.83
CA PRO A 76 13.65 -9.67 15.52
C PRO A 76 13.50 -9.22 16.97
N THR A 77 12.38 -8.60 17.32
CA THR A 77 12.11 -8.03 18.65
C THR A 77 10.72 -8.45 19.14
N GLU A 78 10.56 -8.57 20.46
CA GLU A 78 9.28 -8.96 21.06
C GLU A 78 8.18 -7.91 20.79
N GLY A 79 8.51 -6.61 20.89
CA GLY A 79 7.55 -5.56 20.57
C GLY A 79 7.07 -5.57 19.11
N ASN A 80 7.90 -6.02 18.15
CA ASN A 80 7.43 -6.22 16.78
C ASN A 80 6.48 -7.42 16.68
N ARG A 81 6.79 -8.51 17.41
CA ARG A 81 5.93 -9.68 17.45
C ARG A 81 4.53 -9.32 17.96
N GLU A 82 4.46 -8.64 19.10
CA GLU A 82 3.20 -8.16 19.68
C GLU A 82 2.44 -7.21 18.73
N PHE A 83 3.16 -6.32 18.05
CA PHE A 83 2.56 -5.43 17.06
C PHE A 83 1.95 -6.20 15.89
N LEU A 84 2.69 -7.15 15.31
CA LEU A 84 2.21 -7.99 14.20
C LEU A 84 1.04 -8.87 14.64
N GLU A 85 1.07 -9.42 15.85
CA GLU A 85 -0.04 -10.18 16.44
C GLU A 85 -1.31 -9.32 16.50
N SER A 86 -1.20 -8.06 16.95
CA SER A 86 -2.34 -7.15 16.98
C SER A 86 -2.95 -6.86 15.61
N LEU A 87 -2.12 -6.81 14.54
CA LEU A 87 -2.58 -6.64 13.17
C LEU A 87 -3.24 -7.92 12.64
N ILE A 88 -2.67 -9.08 12.97
CA ILE A 88 -3.19 -10.40 12.60
C ILE A 88 -4.56 -10.61 13.24
N SER A 89 -4.73 -10.37 14.55
CA SER A 89 -6.03 -10.50 15.20
C SER A 89 -7.07 -9.57 14.57
N SER A 90 -6.69 -8.35 14.21
CA SER A 90 -7.60 -7.45 13.49
C SER A 90 -8.00 -7.98 12.12
N LEU A 91 -7.14 -8.72 11.42
CA LEU A 91 -7.49 -9.37 10.15
C LEU A 91 -8.37 -10.59 10.37
N GLU A 92 -8.17 -11.35 11.46
CA GLU A 92 -9.00 -12.50 11.81
C GLU A 92 -10.46 -12.10 12.03
N ASP A 93 -10.69 -10.99 12.73
CA ASP A 93 -12.03 -10.42 12.91
C ASP A 93 -12.69 -10.10 11.55
N ASP A 94 -11.96 -9.46 10.64
CA ASP A 94 -12.44 -9.13 9.28
C ASP A 94 -12.56 -10.39 8.38
N ILE A 95 -11.88 -11.49 8.68
CA ILE A 95 -12.03 -12.77 7.96
C ILE A 95 -13.29 -13.50 8.43
N HIS A 96 -13.63 -13.40 9.73
CA HIS A 96 -14.81 -14.03 10.30
C HIS A 96 -16.10 -13.32 9.91
N ASP A 97 -16.09 -11.99 9.91
CA ASP A 97 -17.20 -11.13 9.46
C ASP A 97 -16.73 -10.20 8.33
N PRO A 98 -16.60 -10.74 7.10
CA PRO A 98 -16.08 -9.99 5.96
C PRO A 98 -16.94 -8.77 5.63
N PRO A 99 -16.34 -7.58 5.51
CA PRO A 99 -17.07 -6.39 5.12
C PRO A 99 -17.62 -6.56 3.70
N THR A 100 -18.82 -6.02 3.47
CA THR A 100 -19.50 -6.04 2.17
C THR A 100 -18.82 -5.19 1.10
N ARG A 101 -17.93 -4.27 1.52
CA ARG A 101 -17.09 -3.44 0.65
C ARG A 101 -15.72 -3.25 1.29
N LEU A 102 -14.68 -3.23 0.46
CA LEU A 102 -13.34 -2.89 0.90
C LEU A 102 -13.32 -1.42 1.35
N ARG A 103 -12.77 -1.18 2.54
CA ARG A 103 -12.61 0.16 3.12
C ARG A 103 -11.24 0.78 2.82
N GLY A 104 -10.48 0.13 1.94
CA GLY A 104 -9.16 0.56 1.53
C GLY A 104 -9.16 1.90 0.80
N VAL A 105 -8.01 2.56 0.83
CA VAL A 105 -7.74 3.73 -0.01
C VAL A 105 -7.36 3.29 -1.44
N SER A 106 -7.56 4.20 -2.40
CA SER A 106 -7.22 3.94 -3.81
C SER A 106 -5.70 3.92 -4.03
N GLN A 107 -5.26 3.40 -5.19
CA GLN A 107 -3.85 3.36 -5.53
C GLN A 107 -3.28 4.78 -5.67
N GLU A 108 -4.04 5.71 -6.25
CA GLU A 108 -3.66 7.11 -6.43
C GLU A 108 -3.43 7.80 -5.08
N PHE A 109 -4.26 7.48 -4.08
CA PHE A 109 -4.04 7.99 -2.73
C PHE A 109 -2.69 7.52 -2.17
N VAL A 110 -2.39 6.23 -2.28
CA VAL A 110 -1.12 5.64 -1.82
C VAL A 110 0.07 6.27 -2.54
N ASP A 111 -0.04 6.50 -3.85
CA ASP A 111 1.04 7.10 -4.66
C ASP A 111 1.25 8.59 -4.32
N SER A 112 0.19 9.26 -3.85
CA SER A 112 0.21 10.67 -3.44
C SER A 112 0.66 10.92 -2.00
N LEU A 113 1.07 9.87 -1.27
CA LEU A 113 1.61 9.99 0.09
C LEU A 113 2.97 10.70 0.07
N ASP A 114 3.23 11.46 1.14
CA ASP A 114 4.47 12.21 1.27
C ASP A 114 5.66 11.26 1.41
N ARG A 115 6.66 11.43 0.54
CA ARG A 115 7.87 10.63 0.52
C ARG A 115 8.93 11.25 1.41
N VAL A 116 9.49 10.46 2.32
CA VAL A 116 10.58 10.91 3.18
C VAL A 116 11.90 10.77 2.43
N ASN A 117 12.72 11.82 2.44
CA ASN A 117 14.00 11.79 1.75
C ASN A 117 14.98 10.90 2.51
N ARG A 118 15.74 10.05 1.80
CA ARG A 118 16.77 9.21 2.41
C ARG A 118 17.78 9.99 3.26
N LYS A 119 18.09 11.23 2.89
CA LYS A 119 19.06 12.08 3.60
C LYS A 119 18.59 12.53 4.98
N THR A 120 17.28 12.48 5.24
CA THR A 120 16.70 12.88 6.52
C THR A 120 16.43 11.69 7.44
N LEU A 121 16.73 10.47 7.00
CA LEU A 121 16.56 9.25 7.79
C LEU A 121 17.85 8.96 8.57
N ASP A 122 17.69 8.56 9.81
CA ASP A 122 18.77 8.11 10.66
C ASP A 122 19.06 6.62 10.44
N LYS A 123 20.24 6.16 10.90
CA LYS A 123 20.65 4.75 10.77
C LYS A 123 19.82 3.79 11.62
N ASP A 124 19.21 4.31 12.67
CA ASP A 124 18.38 3.55 13.60
C ASP A 124 16.90 3.54 13.20
N ASP A 125 16.52 4.29 12.15
CA ASP A 125 15.15 4.30 11.65
C ASP A 125 14.85 3.00 10.90
N ASP A 126 13.83 2.29 11.40
CA ASP A 126 13.36 1.04 10.83
C ASP A 126 11.85 1.08 10.49
N CYS A 127 11.43 0.19 9.60
CA CYS A 127 10.01 0.01 9.34
C CYS A 127 9.34 -0.70 10.52
N ALA A 128 8.24 -0.16 11.04
CA ALA A 128 7.53 -0.78 12.16
C ALA A 128 6.92 -2.16 11.84
N ILE A 129 6.69 -2.51 10.56
CA ILE A 129 6.13 -3.80 10.12
C ILE A 129 7.24 -4.83 9.86
N CYS A 130 8.17 -4.50 8.95
CA CYS A 130 9.21 -5.44 8.56
C CYS A 130 10.47 -5.39 9.45
N LYS A 131 10.63 -4.36 10.29
CA LYS A 131 11.80 -4.11 11.14
C LYS A 131 13.16 -4.20 10.43
N VAL A 132 13.15 -3.85 9.15
CA VAL A 132 14.36 -3.65 8.37
C VAL A 132 14.72 -2.15 8.44
N PRO A 133 16.00 -1.80 8.70
CA PRO A 133 16.46 -0.42 8.64
C PRO A 133 16.28 0.16 7.24
N TYR A 134 15.75 1.38 7.14
CA TYR A 134 15.50 1.98 5.83
C TYR A 134 16.78 2.16 5.01
N LEU A 135 17.88 2.47 5.70
CA LEU A 135 19.15 2.72 5.04
C LEU A 135 19.85 1.47 4.50
N GLU A 136 19.35 0.26 4.81
CA GLU A 136 19.87 -1.00 4.26
C GLU A 136 19.60 -1.14 2.75
N ASP A 137 18.49 -0.60 2.27
CA ASP A 137 18.15 -0.57 0.84
C ASP A 137 18.61 0.74 0.19
N GLU A 138 19.31 0.66 -0.94
CA GLU A 138 19.74 1.83 -1.72
C GLU A 138 18.55 2.66 -2.23
N TYR A 139 17.44 1.99 -2.56
CA TYR A 139 16.24 2.59 -3.13
C TYR A 139 15.05 2.51 -2.16
N CYS A 140 15.30 2.76 -0.87
CA CYS A 140 14.27 2.75 0.16
C CYS A 140 13.11 3.72 -0.18
N LEU A 141 11.89 3.19 -0.25
CA LEU A 141 10.68 3.97 -0.47
C LEU A 141 9.92 4.12 0.84
N VAL A 142 10.26 5.17 1.60
CA VAL A 142 9.65 5.49 2.88
C VAL A 142 8.55 6.53 2.68
N VAL A 143 7.37 6.23 3.20
CA VAL A 143 6.20 7.13 3.18
C VAL A 143 5.80 7.54 4.58
N GLU A 144 5.37 8.78 4.72
CA GLU A 144 4.78 9.31 5.95
C GLU A 144 3.26 9.36 5.81
N LEU A 145 2.55 8.72 6.73
CA LEU A 145 1.08 8.70 6.69
C LEU A 145 0.50 9.99 7.29
N PRO A 146 -0.58 10.56 6.70
CA PRO A 146 -1.27 11.76 7.20
C PRO A 146 -2.16 11.46 8.43
N CYS A 147 -1.56 10.77 9.40
CA CYS A 147 -2.15 10.47 10.70
C CYS A 147 -1.56 11.41 11.76
N ASN A 148 -2.25 11.55 12.90
CA ASN A 148 -1.84 12.50 13.95
C ASN A 148 -0.42 12.25 14.51
N GLY A 149 0.13 11.04 14.32
CA GLY A 149 1.47 10.67 14.76
C GLY A 149 2.54 10.65 13.66
N ALA A 150 2.22 11.09 12.43
CA ALA A 150 3.16 11.10 11.29
C ALA A 150 3.93 9.76 11.13
N HIS A 151 3.23 8.63 11.24
CA HIS A 151 3.84 7.32 11.23
C HIS A 151 4.48 7.01 9.87
N ARG A 152 5.71 6.50 9.90
CA ARG A 152 6.53 6.19 8.73
C ARG A 152 6.64 4.70 8.50
N PHE A 153 6.57 4.29 7.24
CA PHE A 153 6.70 2.89 6.84
C PHE A 153 7.33 2.78 5.46
N ASP A 154 7.84 1.58 5.14
CA ASP A 154 8.10 1.22 3.75
C ASP A 154 6.78 1.12 2.98
N LEU A 155 6.75 1.69 1.78
CA LEU A 155 5.58 1.68 0.89
C LEU A 155 5.08 0.25 0.61
N GLU A 156 6.01 -0.68 0.40
CA GLU A 156 5.71 -2.09 0.13
C GLU A 156 5.07 -2.80 1.33
N CYS A 157 5.42 -2.40 2.56
CA CYS A 157 4.90 -3.00 3.78
C CYS A 157 3.52 -2.45 4.14
N VAL A 158 3.33 -1.13 3.98
CA VAL A 158 2.10 -0.46 4.41
C VAL A 158 1.02 -0.43 3.31
N GLY A 159 1.42 -0.44 2.04
CA GLY A 159 0.53 -0.38 0.89
C GLY A 159 -0.60 -1.43 0.91
N PRO A 160 -0.31 -2.72 1.12
CA PRO A 160 -1.34 -3.77 1.20
C PRO A 160 -2.36 -3.52 2.32
N TRP A 161 -1.91 -3.04 3.48
CA TRP A 161 -2.78 -2.70 4.60
C TRP A 161 -3.67 -1.50 4.28
N LEU A 162 -3.11 -0.44 3.68
CA LEU A 162 -3.86 0.74 3.30
C LEU A 162 -4.92 0.44 2.23
N ARG A 163 -4.58 -0.34 1.20
CA ARG A 163 -5.53 -0.68 0.15
C ARG A 163 -6.58 -1.71 0.55
N SER A 164 -6.41 -2.39 1.69
CA SER A 164 -7.43 -3.30 2.25
C SER A 164 -8.30 -2.63 3.31
N LYS A 165 -7.69 -1.97 4.31
CA LYS A 165 -8.39 -1.39 5.47
C LYS A 165 -8.51 0.13 5.48
N GLY A 166 -7.61 0.85 4.80
CA GLY A 166 -7.63 2.32 4.74
C GLY A 166 -7.26 3.02 6.06
N THR A 167 -6.69 2.30 7.03
CA THR A 167 -6.35 2.82 8.35
C THR A 167 -4.84 2.76 8.62
N CYS A 168 -4.33 3.63 9.48
CA CYS A 168 -2.95 3.53 9.95
C CYS A 168 -2.75 2.27 10.83
N PRO A 169 -1.75 1.41 10.55
CA PRO A 169 -1.47 0.22 11.36
C PRO A 169 -1.19 0.52 12.84
N MET A 170 -0.61 1.68 13.16
CA MET A 170 -0.21 2.03 14.52
C MET A 170 -1.31 2.73 15.32
N CYS A 171 -1.93 3.78 14.77
CA CYS A 171 -2.95 4.56 15.50
C CYS A 171 -4.39 4.26 15.08
N ARG A 172 -4.62 3.34 14.14
CA ARG A 172 -5.95 2.94 13.62
C ARG A 172 -6.78 4.08 13.04
N GLN A 173 -6.16 5.23 12.80
CA GLN A 173 -6.83 6.39 12.25
C GLN A 173 -7.18 6.13 10.78
N ASP A 174 -8.41 6.43 10.42
CA ASP A 174 -8.91 6.36 9.05
C ASP A 174 -8.22 7.43 8.18
N LEU A 175 -7.64 6.99 7.05
CA LEU A 175 -6.93 7.84 6.11
C LEU A 175 -7.77 8.18 4.88
N ALA A 176 -8.86 7.45 4.62
CA ALA A 176 -9.75 7.68 3.48
C ALA A 176 -10.48 9.03 3.58
N LYS A 177 -10.63 9.59 4.78
CA LYS A 177 -11.38 10.82 5.04
C LYS A 177 -10.56 12.12 5.02
N LYS A 178 -9.22 12.04 4.94
CA LYS A 178 -8.34 13.17 5.31
C LYS A 178 -7.77 14.00 4.16
N LYS A 179 -8.02 13.66 2.89
CA LYS A 179 -7.47 14.43 1.75
C LYS A 179 -8.58 15.05 0.90
N GLU A 180 -9.35 15.95 1.50
CA GLU A 180 -10.03 16.99 0.72
C GLU A 180 -8.95 18.01 0.34
N VAL A 181 -8.55 17.99 -0.94
CA VAL A 181 -7.64 18.99 -1.50
C VAL A 181 -8.41 20.32 -1.57
N PRO A 182 -7.88 21.44 -1.06
CA PRO A 182 -8.51 22.75 -1.27
C PRO A 182 -8.55 23.02 -2.78
N ILE A 183 -9.75 23.13 -3.34
CA ILE A 183 -9.96 23.60 -4.71
C ILE A 183 -9.51 25.05 -4.72
N VAL A 184 -8.37 25.32 -5.36
CA VAL A 184 -7.97 26.69 -5.66
C VAL A 184 -8.89 27.12 -6.79
N GLU A 185 -9.87 27.97 -6.50
CA GLU A 185 -10.67 28.64 -7.52
C GLU A 185 -9.73 29.56 -8.30
N ASP A 186 -9.28 29.11 -9.47
CA ASP A 186 -8.71 29.99 -10.49
C ASP A 186 -9.84 30.92 -10.94
N SER A 187 -9.86 32.12 -10.40
CA SER A 187 -10.73 33.21 -10.84
C SER A 187 -10.28 33.67 -12.23
N GLU A 188 -10.81 33.03 -13.26
CA GLU A 188 -10.88 33.55 -14.63
C GLU A 188 -11.94 34.67 -14.65
N GLU A 189 -11.52 35.93 -14.44
CA GLU A 189 -12.35 37.08 -14.84
C GLU A 189 -12.09 37.36 -16.33
N GLU A 190 -13.01 36.83 -17.15
CA GLU A 190 -13.14 37.05 -18.59
C GLU A 190 -13.35 38.52 -18.95
N ASP A 191 -12.65 38.94 -20.02
CA ASP A 191 -12.86 40.16 -20.79
C ASP A 191 -14.33 40.36 -21.21
N GLY A 192 -14.86 41.56 -20.98
CA GLY A 192 -16.15 41.95 -21.55
C GLY A 192 -16.54 43.39 -21.29
N ASP A 193 -16.06 44.34 -22.09
CA ASP A 193 -16.82 45.56 -22.41
C ASP A 193 -16.29 46.25 -23.69
N MET A 194 -16.76 45.75 -24.85
CA MET A 194 -16.93 46.57 -26.05
C MET A 194 -18.33 47.19 -26.02
N MET A 195 -18.46 48.50 -25.77
CA MET A 195 -19.65 49.27 -26.16
C MET A 195 -19.23 50.65 -26.70
N TYR A 196 -19.61 50.88 -27.96
CA TYR A 196 -19.53 52.14 -28.69
C TYR A 196 -20.37 53.24 -28.02
N ALA A 197 -19.82 54.44 -27.90
CA ALA A 197 -20.56 55.72 -27.85
C ALA A 197 -19.71 56.86 -28.42
#